data_AF-A0A2V6WT34-F1
#
_entry.id   AF-A0A2V6WT34-F1
#
_cell.length_a   1.000
_cell.length_b   1.000
_cell.length_c   1.000
_cell.angle_alpha   90.00
_cell.angle_beta   90.00
_cell.angle_gamma   90.00
#
_symmetry.space_group_name_H-M   'P 1'
#
loop_
_entity.id
_entity.type
_entity.pdbx_description
1 polymer ?
#
loop_
_entity_poly.entity_id
_entity_poly.type
_entity_poly.pdbx_seq_one_letter_code
_entity_poly.pdbx_strand_id
1 'polypeptide(L)'
;RVRQDLRSLFATQCPTCKGSGTVKSDAALAAEIARKVHGVAAEGGGRDLLVRAHADLVRYFEAEGREGLEQLQNLVGRKVLIQVGGPGQSREEYDVVAR
;
A
#
# COMPACT_ATOMS: atom_id res chain seq x y z
N ARG A 1 -35.87 -26.12 3.27
CA ARG A 1 -35.21 -25.38 2.16
C ARG A 1 -35.28 -23.90 2.51
N VAL A 2 -34.17 -23.27 2.86
CA VAL A 2 -34.15 -21.84 3.26
C VAL A 2 -34.23 -20.99 2.00
N ARG A 3 -35.16 -20.03 1.98
CA ARG A 3 -35.33 -19.08 0.87
C ARG A 3 -34.16 -18.08 0.97
N GLN A 4 -33.31 -18.01 -0.06
CA GLN A 4 -32.23 -17.02 -0.08
C GLN A 4 -32.84 -15.62 -0.13
N ASP A 5 -32.26 -14.70 0.64
CA ASP A 5 -32.66 -13.30 0.63
C ASP A 5 -32.26 -12.62 -0.70
N LEU A 6 -32.94 -11.54 -1.05
CA LEU A 6 -32.70 -10.81 -2.31
C LEU A 6 -31.27 -10.29 -2.41
N ARG A 7 -30.64 -9.91 -1.29
CA ARG A 7 -29.28 -9.39 -1.30
C ARG A 7 -28.29 -10.46 -1.73
N SER A 8 -28.45 -11.69 -1.24
CA SER A 8 -27.66 -12.84 -1.66
C SER A 8 -27.82 -13.21 -3.14
N LEU A 9 -28.95 -12.84 -3.77
CA LEU A 9 -29.22 -13.09 -5.19
C LEU A 9 -28.73 -11.96 -6.11
N PHE A 10 -28.78 -10.70 -5.65
CA PHE A 10 -28.58 -9.52 -6.49
C PHE A 10 -27.32 -8.70 -6.16
N ALA A 11 -26.61 -8.99 -5.07
CA ALA A 11 -25.44 -8.23 -4.66
C ALA A 11 -24.21 -9.12 -4.50
N THR A 12 -23.06 -8.55 -4.84
CA THR A 12 -21.74 -9.09 -4.49
C THR A 12 -21.04 -8.15 -3.52
N GLN A 13 -19.99 -8.63 -2.86
CA GLN A 13 -19.18 -7.80 -1.99
C GLN A 13 -18.43 -6.75 -2.81
N CYS A 14 -18.41 -5.50 -2.34
CA CYS A 14 -17.65 -4.44 -3.00
C CYS A 14 -16.16 -4.81 -3.01
N PRO A 15 -15.48 -4.85 -4.17
CA PRO A 15 -14.07 -5.25 -4.25
C PRO A 15 -13.13 -4.26 -3.55
N THR A 16 -13.55 -2.99 -3.41
CA THR A 16 -12.72 -1.92 -2.85
C THR A 16 -12.81 -1.86 -1.33
N CYS A 17 -14.01 -1.69 -0.78
CA CYS A 17 -14.21 -1.52 0.67
C CYS A 17 -14.59 -2.82 1.38
N LYS A 18 -14.82 -3.91 0.64
CA LYS A 18 -15.26 -5.20 1.20
C LYS A 18 -16.53 -5.09 2.07
N GLY A 19 -17.36 -4.08 1.80
CA GLY A 19 -18.61 -3.83 2.54
C GLY A 19 -18.45 -2.95 3.79
N SER A 20 -17.27 -2.40 4.08
CA SER A 20 -17.07 -1.46 5.19
C SER A 20 -17.65 -0.06 4.92
N GLY A 21 -17.83 0.32 3.65
CA GLY A 21 -18.19 1.68 3.25
C GLY A 21 -17.05 2.69 3.33
N THR A 22 -15.84 2.27 3.72
CA THR A 22 -14.65 3.12 3.84
C THR A 22 -13.42 2.42 3.29
N VAL A 23 -12.43 3.20 2.87
CA VAL A 23 -11.12 2.70 2.42
C VAL A 23 -10.04 3.38 3.23
N LYS A 24 -8.86 2.77 3.33
CA LYS A 24 -7.74 3.37 4.06
C LYS A 24 -7.36 4.70 3.43
N SER A 25 -7.03 5.72 4.21
CA SER A 25 -6.48 6.97 3.69
C SER A 25 -5.06 6.77 3.14
N ASP A 26 -4.57 7.72 2.34
CA ASP A 26 -3.19 7.65 1.82
C ASP A 26 -2.18 7.66 2.97
N ALA A 27 -2.42 8.47 4.01
CA ALA A 27 -1.61 8.47 5.22
C ALA A 27 -1.59 7.12 5.95
N ALA A 28 -2.74 6.43 6.04
CA ALA A 28 -2.81 5.11 6.68
C ALA A 28 -2.02 4.06 5.88
N LEU A 29 -2.15 4.07 4.55
CA LEU A 29 -1.39 3.19 3.66
C LEU A 29 0.11 3.52 3.68
N ALA A 30 0.48 4.80 3.72
CA ALA A 30 1.87 5.22 3.82
C ALA A 30 2.53 4.74 5.12
N ALA A 31 1.81 4.80 6.24
CA ALA A 31 2.28 4.27 7.51
C ALA A 31 2.44 2.73 7.49
N GLU A 32 1.55 2.01 6.80
CA GLU A 32 1.70 0.57 6.58
C GLU A 32 2.92 0.23 5.72
N ILE A 33 3.12 0.95 4.63
CA ILE A 33 4.29 0.82 3.76
C ILE A 33 5.57 1.07 4.56
N ALA A 34 5.63 2.14 5.37
CA ALA A 34 6.79 2.47 6.18
C ALA A 34 7.17 1.33 7.15
N ARG A 35 6.19 0.73 7.83
CA ARG A 35 6.42 -0.43 8.70
C ARG A 35 6.97 -1.64 7.93
N LYS A 36 6.41 -1.91 6.73
CA LYS A 36 6.88 -3.01 5.88
C LYS A 36 8.31 -2.77 5.37
N VAL A 37 8.60 -1.55 4.92
CA VAL A 37 9.96 -1.13 4.51
C VAL A 37 10.96 -1.31 5.64
N HIS A 38 10.63 -0.89 6.85
CA HIS A 38 11.49 -1.08 8.01
C HIS A 38 11.76 -2.57 8.30
N GLY A 39 10.75 -3.43 8.21
CA GLY A 39 10.91 -4.88 8.37
C GLY A 39 11.84 -5.48 7.33
N VAL A 40 11.59 -5.21 6.04
CA VAL A 40 12.43 -5.71 4.93
C VAL A 40 13.86 -5.15 5.02
N ALA A 41 14.02 -3.92 5.49
CA ALA A 41 15.32 -3.32 5.70
C ALA A 41 16.14 -4.05 6.77
N ALA A 42 15.51 -4.45 7.87
CA ALA A 42 16.17 -5.19 8.94
C ALA A 42 16.66 -6.57 8.49
N GLU A 43 15.96 -7.20 7.55
CA GLU A 43 16.29 -8.53 7.02
C GLU A 43 17.31 -8.49 5.85
N GLY A 44 17.27 -7.44 5.03
CA GLY A 44 18.09 -7.33 3.82
C GLY A 44 19.41 -6.59 4.03
N GLY A 45 20.55 -7.22 3.74
CA GLY A 45 21.88 -6.60 3.89
C GLY A 45 22.18 -5.45 2.91
N GLY A 46 21.93 -4.21 3.31
CA GLY A 46 22.46 -2.98 2.70
C GLY A 46 21.90 -2.55 1.33
N ARG A 47 21.05 -3.37 0.72
CA ARG A 47 20.43 -3.17 -0.60
C ARG A 47 19.45 -2.00 -0.69
N ASP A 48 19.30 -1.31 -1.81
CA ASP A 48 18.24 -0.29 -1.92
C ASP A 48 16.85 -0.94 -1.89
N LEU A 49 15.83 -0.21 -1.45
CA LEU A 49 14.47 -0.72 -1.33
C LEU A 49 13.60 -0.15 -2.46
N LEU A 50 12.77 -0.99 -3.06
CA LEU A 50 11.77 -0.59 -4.04
C LEU A 50 10.38 -0.96 -3.53
N VAL A 51 9.52 0.05 -3.39
CA VAL A 51 8.10 -0.09 -3.14
C VAL A 51 7.35 0.02 -4.46
N ARG A 52 6.56 -1.00 -4.80
CA ARG A 52 5.59 -0.95 -5.91
C ARG A 52 4.20 -0.74 -5.35
N ALA A 53 3.56 0.36 -5.71
CA ALA A 53 2.26 0.74 -5.18
C ALA A 53 1.36 1.34 -6.26
N HIS A 54 0.09 1.54 -5.92
CA HIS A 54 -0.87 2.21 -6.80
C HIS A 54 -0.45 3.67 -7.11
N ALA A 55 -0.82 4.18 -8.29
CA ALA A 55 -0.41 5.50 -8.76
C ALA A 55 -0.79 6.65 -7.81
N ASP A 56 -1.94 6.56 -7.14
CA ASP A 56 -2.37 7.55 -6.14
C ASP A 56 -1.40 7.64 -4.97
N LEU A 57 -0.87 6.51 -4.50
CA LEU A 57 0.12 6.50 -3.43
C LEU A 57 1.45 7.05 -3.90
N VAL A 58 1.88 6.74 -5.13
CA VAL A 58 3.09 7.35 -5.71
C VAL A 58 2.96 8.87 -5.71
N ARG A 59 1.84 9.40 -6.20
CA ARG A 59 1.55 10.84 -6.20
C ARG A 59 1.53 11.43 -4.79
N TYR A 60 0.93 10.72 -3.83
CA TYR A 60 0.94 11.14 -2.43
C TYR A 60 2.37 11.27 -1.89
N PHE A 61 3.24 10.28 -2.12
CA PHE A 61 4.64 10.33 -1.69
C PHE A 61 5.47 11.40 -2.42
N GLU A 62 5.09 11.77 -3.64
CA GLU A 62 5.69 12.88 -4.37
C GLU A 62 5.26 14.25 -3.84
N ALA A 63 4.10 14.35 -3.18
CA ALA A 63 3.52 15.58 -2.65
C ALA A 63 3.47 15.54 -1.11
N GLU A 64 2.31 15.27 -0.51
CA GLU A 64 2.08 15.41 0.92
C GLU A 64 2.93 14.44 1.78
N GLY A 65 3.24 13.26 1.24
CA GLY A 65 4.00 12.20 1.91
C GLY A 65 5.51 12.32 1.80
N ARG A 66 6.05 13.37 1.16
CA ARG A 66 7.48 13.50 0.87
C ARG A 66 8.35 13.52 2.14
N GLU A 67 7.99 14.33 3.12
CA GLU A 67 8.74 14.45 4.37
C GLU A 67 8.77 13.11 5.14
N GLY A 68 7.63 12.40 5.19
CA GLY A 68 7.56 11.09 5.83
C GLY A 68 8.43 10.04 5.14
N LEU A 69 8.54 10.10 3.80
CA LEU A 69 9.44 9.23 3.04
C LEU A 69 10.92 9.55 3.33
N GLU A 70 11.28 10.83 3.40
CA GLU A 70 12.65 11.25 3.74
C GLU A 70 13.05 10.77 5.14
N GLN A 71 12.17 10.94 6.13
CA GLN A 71 12.38 10.43 7.48
C GLN A 71 12.55 8.90 7.50
N LEU A 72 11.74 8.17 6.74
CA LEU A 72 11.86 6.71 6.60
C LEU A 72 13.21 6.30 5.99
N GLN A 73 13.66 6.99 4.93
CA GLN A 73 14.96 6.73 4.33
C GLN A 73 16.11 7.00 5.31
N ASN A 74 16.03 8.07 6.09
CA ASN A 74 17.03 8.39 7.11
C ASN A 74 17.06 7.34 8.23
N LEU A 75 15.88 6.89 8.68
CA LEU A 75 15.76 5.84 9.70
C LEU A 75 16.37 4.51 9.23
N VAL A 76 16.11 4.15 7.97
CA VAL A 76 16.59 2.91 7.37
C VAL A 76 18.05 3.02 6.90
N GLY A 77 18.55 4.24 6.69
CA GLY A 77 19.90 4.51 6.17
C GLY A 77 20.11 4.08 4.72
N ARG A 78 19.04 3.84 3.95
CA ARG A 78 19.07 3.33 2.57
C ARG A 78 18.03 4.05 1.71
N LYS A 79 18.24 4.05 0.41
CA LYS A 79 17.30 4.67 -0.53
C LYS A 79 16.02 3.83 -0.63
N VAL A 80 14.87 4.50 -0.58
CA VAL A 80 13.55 3.89 -0.77
C VAL A 80 12.92 4.52 -2.01
N LEU A 81 12.88 3.74 -3.09
CA LEU A 81 12.25 4.14 -4.34
C LEU A 81 10.78 3.72 -4.32
N ILE A 82 9.88 4.60 -4.71
CA ILE A 82 8.46 4.30 -4.86
C ILE A 82 8.10 4.39 -6.34
N GLN A 83 7.49 3.32 -6.88
CA GLN A 83 7.13 3.21 -8.29
C GLN A 83 5.71 2.68 -8.44
N VAL A 84 5.08 3.02 -9.56
CA VAL A 84 3.77 2.48 -9.92
C VAL A 84 3.89 0.97 -10.13
N GLY A 85 2.98 0.21 -9.51
CA GLY A 85 2.87 -1.24 -9.68
C GLY A 85 2.29 -1.66 -11.03
N GLY A 86 1.91 -2.94 -11.13
CA GLY A 86 1.35 -3.51 -12.36
C GLY A 86 -0.08 -3.02 -12.65
N PRO A 87 -0.55 -3.20 -13.90
CA PRO A 87 -1.93 -2.87 -14.27
C PRO A 87 -2.94 -3.69 -13.44
N GLY A 88 -4.01 -3.04 -12.98
CA GLY A 88 -5.05 -3.68 -12.18
C GLY A 88 -4.71 -3.87 -10.69
N GLN A 89 -3.54 -3.42 -10.23
CA GLN A 89 -3.21 -3.40 -8.81
C GLN A 89 -4.22 -2.54 -8.04
N SER A 90 -4.77 -3.09 -6.95
CA SER A 90 -5.71 -2.35 -6.11
C SER A 90 -5.01 -1.27 -5.29
N ARG A 91 -5.71 -0.20 -4.91
CA ARG A 91 -5.10 0.91 -4.15
C ARG A 91 -4.43 0.48 -2.84
N GLU A 92 -4.97 -0.53 -2.16
CA GLU A 92 -4.42 -1.05 -0.91
C GLU A 92 -3.36 -2.16 -1.10
N GLU A 93 -3.05 -2.52 -2.35
CA GLU A 93 -2.06 -3.52 -2.68
C GLU A 93 -0.71 -2.84 -2.98
N TYR A 94 0.34 -3.32 -2.32
CA TYR A 94 1.70 -2.84 -2.50
C TYR A 94 2.70 -3.95 -2.16
N ASP A 95 3.89 -3.85 -2.75
CA ASP A 95 4.99 -4.80 -2.55
C ASP A 95 6.29 -4.05 -2.24
N VAL A 96 7.16 -4.66 -1.44
CA VAL A 96 8.44 -4.07 -1.02
C VAL A 96 9.56 -5.07 -1.27
N VAL A 97 10.50 -4.72 -2.14
CA VAL A 97 11.62 -5.59 -2.52
C VAL A 97 12.96 -4.92 -2.21
N ALA A 98 13.92 -5.71 -1.73
CA ALA A 98 15.32 -5.29 -1.65
C ALA A 98 16.01 -5.57 -2.99
N ARG A 99 16.58 -4.53 -3.60
CA ARG A 99 17.34 -4.58 -4.87
C ARG A 99 18.80 -4.93 -4.63
#